data_AF-A0AA35SMY1-F1
#
_entry.id   AF-A0AA35SMY1-F1
#
_cell.length_a   1.000
_cell.length_b   1.000
_cell.length_c   1.000
_cell.angle_alpha   90.00
_cell.angle_beta   90.00
_cell.angle_gamma   90.00
#
_symmetry.space_group_name_H-M   'P 1'
#
loop_
_entity.id
_entity.type
_entity.pdbx_description
1 polymer ?
#
loop_
_entity_poly.entity_id
_entity_poly.type
_entity_poly.pdbx_seq_one_letter_code
_entity_poly.pdbx_strand_id
1 'polypeptide(L)'
;MYVFNVYTLCLPLQMSVDLIRERYCELQHLSLLYSHVSSLLHYTSDTLRCMTEAWEDVLLTMDIKLAKYSTTLKEGASVADELLVLLACGRARSELRDFLLDELTAKGVKKIGLSLETSYTRVRKYSLNCLSSVIQALQFHLGEVLGMARWKERFGNLGISTDSLQVCIKSLGTFALKNQELQSVIDESLKSMKSFFMWIYVVILKLGEEPVPSNMKQHLNAEELKLVVHFLKKRLAKSAAGSSQSFNLELVGQYLVDEDLKIVEEKQPSFWERLLQEAELDSNAIPWLFSPSPVKSLLQLLNSLVRDVAAAFATTKETICQTFTPKPSVPLLPSTTGDSEVSKIDSKIGELVCEGKRCVYYPSARDLFLVVYGDETQQMRCCRACVRGVPGLADQEKRCLSY
;
A
#
# COMPACT_ATOMS: atom_id res chain seq x y z
N MET A 1 34.22 -3.64 -50.14
CA MET A 1 33.05 -3.37 -50.99
C MET A 1 31.99 -4.37 -50.59
N TYR A 2 31.12 -3.99 -49.64
CA TYR A 2 30.12 -4.90 -49.08
C TYR A 2 28.79 -4.64 -49.77
N VAL A 3 28.25 -5.67 -50.40
CA VAL A 3 26.91 -5.65 -51.00
C VAL A 3 25.91 -5.74 -49.85
N PHE A 4 25.29 -4.62 -49.51
CA PHE A 4 24.25 -4.55 -48.49
C PHE A 4 22.92 -5.01 -49.08
N ASN A 5 22.47 -6.21 -48.71
CA ASN A 5 21.11 -6.65 -48.98
C ASN A 5 20.18 -6.11 -47.88
N VAL A 6 19.67 -4.89 -48.08
CA VAL A 6 18.67 -4.27 -47.20
C VAL A 6 17.29 -4.82 -47.58
N TYR A 7 16.94 -6.02 -47.09
CA TYR A 7 15.60 -6.60 -47.24
C TYR A 7 14.68 -6.22 -46.06
N THR A 8 14.57 -4.92 -45.75
CA THR A 8 13.63 -4.48 -44.72
C THR A 8 12.93 -3.21 -45.16
N LEU A 9 11.69 -3.36 -45.65
CA LEU A 9 10.73 -2.30 -45.90
C LEU A 9 10.63 -1.40 -44.66
N CYS A 10 11.17 -0.20 -44.73
CA CYS A 10 10.99 0.81 -43.68
C CYS A 10 9.61 1.44 -43.88
N LEU A 11 8.60 0.84 -43.26
CA LEU A 11 7.23 1.34 -43.25
C LEU A 11 7.07 2.25 -42.03
N PRO A 12 6.78 3.55 -42.18
CA PRO A 12 6.37 4.39 -41.06
C PRO A 12 5.01 3.86 -40.60
N LEU A 13 4.94 3.34 -39.38
CA LEU A 13 3.67 2.93 -38.78
C LEU A 13 2.86 4.21 -38.49
N GLN A 14 1.95 4.54 -39.40
CA GLN A 14 0.98 5.60 -39.17
C GLN A 14 -0.27 4.95 -38.57
N MET A 15 -0.58 5.27 -37.31
CA MET A 15 -1.77 4.75 -36.62
C MET A 15 -2.88 5.81 -36.68
N SER A 16 -4.12 5.38 -36.90
CA SER A 16 -5.27 6.23 -36.63
C SER A 16 -5.46 6.35 -35.12
N VAL A 17 -5.77 7.56 -34.65
CA VAL A 17 -5.92 7.88 -33.23
C VAL A 17 -7.26 8.60 -33.01
N ASP A 18 -8.26 8.21 -33.79
CA ASP A 18 -9.49 8.98 -34.00
C ASP A 18 -10.29 9.09 -32.70
N LEU A 19 -10.33 8.03 -31.89
CA LEU A 19 -10.94 8.05 -30.55
C LEU A 19 -10.32 9.12 -29.64
N ILE A 20 -8.98 9.22 -29.63
CA ILE A 20 -8.28 10.21 -28.78
C ILE A 20 -8.55 11.63 -29.28
N ARG A 21 -8.65 11.82 -30.60
CA ARG A 21 -8.97 13.13 -31.18
C ARG A 21 -10.40 13.56 -30.86
N GLU A 22 -11.37 12.65 -31.01
CA GLU A 22 -12.79 12.93 -30.80
C GLU A 22 -13.15 13.12 -29.32
N ARG A 23 -12.47 12.41 -28.42
CA ARG A 23 -12.74 12.39 -26.97
C ARG A 23 -11.58 12.91 -26.13
N TYR A 24 -10.81 13.84 -26.69
CA TYR A 24 -9.60 14.38 -26.04
C TYR A 24 -9.89 14.96 -24.65
N CYS A 25 -10.94 15.78 -24.52
CA CYS A 25 -11.29 16.42 -23.26
C CYS A 25 -11.69 15.40 -22.19
N GLU A 26 -12.47 14.38 -22.56
CA GLU A 26 -12.91 13.31 -21.67
C GLU A 26 -11.72 12.45 -21.20
N LEU A 27 -10.83 12.07 -22.11
CA LEU A 27 -9.62 11.33 -21.81
C LEU A 27 -8.65 12.14 -20.93
N GLN A 28 -8.51 13.43 -21.21
CA GLN A 28 -7.68 14.31 -20.40
C GLN A 28 -8.23 14.39 -18.96
N HIS A 29 -9.54 14.55 -18.81
CA HIS A 29 -10.15 14.61 -17.48
C HIS A 29 -10.06 13.27 -16.74
N LEU A 30 -10.32 12.15 -17.43
CA LEU A 30 -10.19 10.82 -16.86
C LEU A 30 -8.75 10.50 -16.41
N SER A 31 -7.76 10.87 -17.24
CA SER A 31 -6.33 10.66 -16.90
C SER A 31 -5.87 11.51 -15.72
N LEU A 32 -6.40 12.74 -15.58
CA LEU A 32 -6.18 13.56 -14.40
C LEU A 32 -6.73 12.90 -13.13
N LEU A 33 -7.98 12.42 -13.17
CA LEU A 33 -8.60 11.75 -12.03
C LEU A 33 -7.88 10.45 -11.67
N TYR A 34 -7.49 9.66 -12.67
CA TYR A 34 -6.66 8.47 -12.44
C TYR A 34 -5.34 8.83 -11.76
N SER A 35 -4.69 9.90 -12.21
CA SER A 35 -3.44 10.38 -11.60
C SER A 35 -3.64 10.80 -10.14
N HIS A 36 -4.75 11.48 -9.82
CA HIS A 36 -5.09 11.83 -8.44
C HIS A 36 -5.34 10.58 -7.59
N VAL A 37 -6.14 9.63 -8.07
CA VAL A 37 -6.43 8.37 -7.37
C VAL A 37 -5.13 7.58 -7.14
N SER A 38 -4.28 7.42 -8.15
CA SER A 38 -3.00 6.72 -8.03
C SER A 38 -2.07 7.40 -7.02
N SER A 39 -1.99 8.73 -7.04
CA SER A 39 -1.17 9.50 -6.08
C SER A 39 -1.66 9.32 -4.65
N LEU A 40 -2.98 9.33 -4.44
CA LEU A 40 -3.59 9.10 -3.13
C LEU A 40 -3.35 7.67 -2.62
N LEU A 41 -3.40 6.66 -3.49
CA LEU A 41 -3.07 5.27 -3.14
C LEU A 41 -1.58 5.11 -2.75
N HIS A 42 -0.67 5.77 -3.47
CA HIS A 42 0.75 5.80 -3.08
C HIS A 42 0.94 6.49 -1.73
N TYR A 43 0.32 7.64 -1.52
CA TYR A 43 0.36 8.34 -0.24
C TYR A 43 -0.21 7.49 0.91
N THR A 44 -1.25 6.69 0.65
CA THR A 44 -1.81 5.74 1.63
C THR A 44 -0.79 4.65 1.98
N SER A 45 -0.10 4.11 0.97
CA SER A 45 0.93 3.08 1.15
C SER A 45 2.12 3.62 1.97
N ASP A 46 2.59 4.82 1.67
CA ASP A 46 3.63 5.50 2.45
C ASP A 46 3.18 5.80 3.88
N THR A 47 1.93 6.20 4.07
CA THR A 47 1.36 6.43 5.40
C THR A 47 1.35 5.14 6.22
N LEU A 48 0.94 4.01 5.64
CA LEU A 48 0.98 2.71 6.32
C LEU A 48 2.42 2.30 6.66
N ARG A 49 3.38 2.51 5.75
CA ARG A 49 4.80 2.25 6.04
C ARG A 49 5.29 3.08 7.24
N CYS A 50 4.97 4.37 7.29
CA CYS A 50 5.30 5.23 8.43
C CYS A 50 4.61 4.76 9.73
N MET A 51 3.40 4.20 9.65
CA MET A 51 2.72 3.61 10.81
C MET A 51 3.44 2.35 11.30
N THR A 52 3.88 1.48 10.39
CA THR A 52 4.65 0.27 10.72
C THR A 52 5.98 0.63 11.38
N GLU A 53 6.75 1.56 10.81
CA GLU A 53 8.01 2.04 11.39
C GLU A 53 7.80 2.60 12.81
N ALA A 54 6.77 3.44 13.00
CA ALA A 54 6.46 3.99 14.32
C ALA A 54 6.04 2.93 15.35
N TRP A 55 5.48 1.80 14.90
CA TRP A 55 5.05 0.69 15.74
C TRP A 55 6.21 -0.25 16.10
N GLU A 56 7.08 -0.60 15.15
CA GLU A 56 8.23 -1.51 15.35
C GLU A 56 9.23 -0.99 16.40
N ASP A 57 9.43 0.33 16.45
CA ASP A 57 10.41 1.01 17.30
C ASP A 57 10.23 0.79 18.82
N VAL A 58 9.07 0.32 19.29
CA VAL A 58 8.70 0.38 20.71
C VAL A 58 8.37 -0.97 21.34
N LEU A 59 7.98 -1.96 20.56
CA LEU A 59 7.23 -3.09 21.09
C LEU A 59 8.08 -4.22 21.68
N LEU A 60 9.31 -4.39 21.18
CA LEU A 60 10.15 -5.53 21.54
C LEU A 60 10.59 -5.51 23.01
N THR A 61 10.70 -4.35 23.65
CA THR A 61 11.36 -4.26 24.97
C THR A 61 10.54 -4.90 26.10
N MET A 62 9.22 -4.74 26.11
CA MET A 62 8.38 -5.28 27.19
C MET A 62 8.12 -6.77 27.01
N ASP A 63 7.87 -7.21 25.77
CA ASP A 63 7.70 -8.61 25.44
C ASP A 63 8.95 -9.42 25.77
N ILE A 64 10.15 -8.92 25.43
CA ILE A 64 11.41 -9.59 25.77
C ILE A 64 11.56 -9.77 27.29
N LYS A 65 11.24 -8.73 28.09
CA LYS A 65 11.35 -8.82 29.55
C LYS A 65 10.35 -9.81 30.14
N LEU A 66 9.11 -9.79 29.67
CA LEU A 66 8.08 -10.71 30.16
C LEU A 66 8.33 -12.15 29.68
N ALA A 67 8.83 -12.34 28.46
CA ALA A 67 9.23 -13.65 27.92
C ALA A 67 10.41 -14.24 28.69
N LYS A 68 11.37 -13.40 29.09
CA LYS A 68 12.45 -13.85 29.96
C LYS A 68 11.92 -14.28 31.33
N TYR A 69 11.08 -13.45 31.96
CA TYR A 69 10.49 -13.79 33.26
C TYR A 69 9.62 -15.05 33.19
N SER A 70 8.90 -15.26 32.09
CA SER A 70 8.00 -16.39 31.98
C SER A 70 8.71 -17.74 31.92
N THR A 71 10.00 -17.78 31.55
CA THR A 71 10.84 -18.99 31.65
C THR A 71 11.19 -19.40 33.08
N THR A 72 11.08 -18.49 34.06
CA THR A 72 11.36 -18.81 35.47
C THR A 72 10.13 -19.38 36.18
N LEU A 73 8.96 -19.36 35.53
CA LEU A 73 7.71 -19.88 36.07
C LEU A 73 7.65 -21.41 35.98
N LYS A 74 6.97 -22.03 36.96
CA LYS A 74 6.70 -23.47 36.95
C LYS A 74 5.78 -23.85 35.78
N GLU A 75 5.90 -25.09 35.31
CA GLU A 75 5.03 -25.64 34.27
C GLU A 75 3.55 -25.44 34.64
N GLY A 76 2.80 -24.77 33.78
CA GLY A 76 1.38 -24.47 33.96
C GLY A 76 1.06 -23.07 34.49
N ALA A 77 1.99 -22.36 35.13
CA ALA A 77 1.76 -21.00 35.63
C ALA A 77 1.90 -19.95 34.50
N SER A 78 1.05 -18.92 34.51
CA SER A 78 1.12 -17.77 33.60
C SER A 78 1.57 -16.51 34.33
N VAL A 79 2.28 -15.62 33.63
CA VAL A 79 2.62 -14.27 34.13
C VAL A 79 1.35 -13.49 34.49
N ALA A 80 0.28 -13.68 33.72
CA ALA A 80 -1.03 -13.08 34.01
C ALA A 80 -1.58 -13.51 35.38
N ASP A 81 -1.44 -14.78 35.75
CA ASP A 81 -1.98 -15.32 37.00
C ASP A 81 -1.24 -14.72 38.20
N GLU A 82 0.09 -14.62 38.14
CA GLU A 82 0.88 -14.03 39.21
C GLU A 82 0.61 -12.52 39.37
N LEU A 83 0.46 -11.80 38.25
CA LEU A 83 0.07 -10.38 38.28
C LEU A 83 -1.36 -10.17 38.78
N LEU A 84 -2.29 -11.10 38.51
CA LEU A 84 -3.65 -11.06 39.06
C LEU A 84 -3.66 -11.33 40.56
N VAL A 85 -2.85 -12.27 41.06
CA VAL A 85 -2.67 -12.51 42.49
C VAL A 85 -2.05 -11.28 43.16
N LEU A 86 -1.05 -10.66 42.54
CA LEU A 86 -0.48 -9.40 43.02
C LEU A 86 -1.53 -8.28 43.08
N LEU A 87 -2.37 -8.17 42.06
CA LEU A 87 -3.46 -7.18 42.02
C LEU A 87 -4.50 -7.41 43.13
N ALA A 88 -4.87 -8.66 43.38
CA ALA A 88 -5.91 -9.02 44.35
C ALA A 88 -5.41 -9.02 45.80
N CYS A 89 -4.20 -9.52 46.05
CA CYS A 89 -3.68 -9.77 47.38
C CYS A 89 -2.61 -8.75 47.82
N GLY A 90 -2.06 -7.95 46.90
CA GLY A 90 -0.98 -7.01 47.18
C GLY A 90 0.36 -7.67 47.56
N ARG A 91 0.49 -8.99 47.38
CA ARG A 91 1.69 -9.76 47.70
C ARG A 91 2.27 -10.34 46.41
N ALA A 92 3.56 -10.13 46.18
CA ALA A 92 4.32 -10.76 45.11
C ALA A 92 5.08 -11.96 45.66
N ARG A 93 5.24 -13.02 44.86
CA ARG A 93 6.22 -14.08 45.15
C ARG A 93 7.64 -13.51 45.04
N SER A 94 8.62 -14.13 45.69
CA SER A 94 10.04 -13.70 45.65
C SER A 94 10.53 -13.46 44.22
N GLU A 95 10.28 -14.38 43.31
CA GLU A 95 10.77 -14.30 41.93
C GLU A 95 10.10 -13.15 41.15
N LEU A 96 8.80 -12.93 41.38
CA LEU A 96 8.09 -11.79 40.79
C LEU A 96 8.59 -10.46 41.38
N ARG A 97 8.84 -10.42 42.69
CA ARG A 97 9.35 -9.24 43.38
C ARG A 97 10.73 -8.86 42.83
N ASP A 98 11.63 -9.81 42.72
CA ASP A 98 12.99 -9.58 42.20
C ASP A 98 12.94 -9.13 40.73
N PHE A 99 12.12 -9.77 39.89
CA PHE A 99 11.90 -9.31 38.52
C PHE A 99 11.38 -7.86 38.44
N LEU A 100 10.39 -7.52 39.27
CA LEU A 100 9.78 -6.19 39.29
C LEU A 100 10.74 -5.10 39.77
N LEU A 101 11.55 -5.40 40.80
CA LEU A 101 12.48 -4.45 41.41
C LEU A 101 13.79 -4.32 40.63
N ASP A 102 14.34 -5.42 40.11
CA ASP A 102 15.69 -5.45 39.55
C ASP A 102 15.71 -5.42 38.02
N GLU A 103 14.82 -6.15 37.34
CA GLU A 103 14.83 -6.25 35.88
C GLU A 103 13.90 -5.25 35.19
N LEU A 104 12.64 -5.16 35.65
CA LEU A 104 11.66 -4.26 35.07
C LEU A 104 11.89 -2.83 35.58
N THR A 105 11.99 -2.65 36.91
CA THR A 105 12.23 -1.40 37.65
C THR A 105 11.15 -0.32 37.44
N ALA A 106 10.95 0.57 38.42
CA ALA A 106 10.01 1.68 38.30
C ALA A 106 10.38 2.63 37.13
N LYS A 107 11.68 2.86 36.92
CA LYS A 107 12.20 3.67 35.81
C LYS A 107 11.96 3.01 34.45
N GLY A 108 12.16 1.69 34.36
CA GLY A 108 11.94 0.93 33.14
C GLY A 108 10.47 0.91 32.74
N VAL A 109 9.55 0.69 33.68
CA VAL A 109 8.09 0.80 33.44
C VAL A 109 7.72 2.17 32.89
N LYS A 110 8.22 3.25 33.50
CA LYS A 110 7.92 4.62 33.05
C LYS A 110 8.45 4.88 31.63
N LYS A 111 9.66 4.41 31.33
CA LYS A 111 10.27 4.56 30.00
C LYS A 111 9.46 3.79 28.93
N ILE A 112 9.13 2.53 29.21
CA ILE A 112 8.34 1.67 28.31
C ILE A 112 6.94 2.25 28.07
N GLY A 113 6.26 2.68 29.14
CA GLY A 113 4.94 3.29 29.05
C GLY A 113 4.94 4.56 28.19
N LEU A 114 5.93 5.44 28.39
CA LEU A 114 6.06 6.68 27.60
C LEU A 114 6.36 6.39 26.12
N SER A 115 7.24 5.42 25.83
CA SER A 115 7.52 5.03 24.44
C SER A 115 6.28 4.46 23.75
N LEU A 116 5.51 3.59 24.43
CA LEU A 116 4.27 3.01 23.90
C LEU A 116 3.21 4.07 23.65
N GLU A 117 2.99 4.97 24.61
CA GLU A 117 2.06 6.09 24.46
C GLU A 117 2.44 6.97 23.27
N THR A 118 3.74 7.25 23.09
CA THR A 118 4.24 8.07 21.98
C THR A 118 4.02 7.38 20.64
N SER A 119 4.37 6.09 20.52
CA SER A 119 4.18 5.30 19.30
C SER A 119 2.70 5.23 18.92
N TYR A 120 1.83 4.82 19.85
CA TYR A 120 0.39 4.72 19.60
C TYR A 120 -0.23 6.07 19.24
N THR A 121 0.22 7.17 19.86
CA THR A 121 -0.24 8.52 19.50
C THR A 121 0.18 8.92 18.08
N ARG A 122 1.37 8.51 17.63
CA ARG A 122 1.80 8.71 16.23
C ARG A 122 0.96 7.89 15.26
N VAL A 123 0.77 6.60 15.53
CA VAL A 123 -0.07 5.72 14.70
C VAL A 123 -1.52 6.25 14.64
N ARG A 124 -2.07 6.68 15.78
CA ARG A 124 -3.38 7.33 15.88
C ARG A 124 -3.47 8.57 15.00
N LYS A 125 -2.44 9.42 15.02
CA LYS A 125 -2.37 10.63 14.20
C LYS A 125 -2.40 10.31 12.70
N TYR A 126 -1.66 9.29 12.26
CA TYR A 126 -1.68 8.85 10.86
C TYR A 126 -3.05 8.30 10.46
N SER A 127 -3.66 7.45 11.30
CA SER A 127 -4.99 6.91 11.01
C SER A 127 -6.09 7.98 10.97
N LEU A 128 -6.12 8.89 11.94
CA LEU A 128 -7.13 9.95 12.01
C LEU A 128 -6.93 11.01 10.94
N ASN A 129 -5.73 11.58 10.82
CA ASN A 129 -5.52 12.78 10.01
C ASN A 129 -5.13 12.46 8.57
N CYS A 130 -4.31 11.42 8.36
CA CYS A 130 -3.82 11.07 7.02
C CYS A 130 -4.79 10.11 6.35
N LEU A 131 -5.01 8.92 6.92
CA LEU A 131 -5.84 7.89 6.28
C LEU A 131 -7.29 8.34 6.09
N SER A 132 -7.93 8.92 7.12
CA SER A 132 -9.33 9.35 6.98
C SER A 132 -9.51 10.45 5.93
N SER A 133 -8.54 11.38 5.80
CA SER A 133 -8.57 12.41 4.76
C SER A 133 -8.43 11.81 3.37
N VAL A 134 -7.51 10.84 3.20
CA VAL A 134 -7.29 10.19 1.91
C VAL A 134 -8.47 9.31 1.51
N ILE A 135 -9.08 8.61 2.46
CA ILE A 135 -10.31 7.84 2.23
C ILE A 135 -11.41 8.74 1.68
N GLN A 136 -11.62 9.92 2.26
CA GLN A 136 -12.61 10.88 1.78
C GLN A 136 -12.28 11.39 0.37
N ALA A 137 -11.01 11.71 0.10
CA ALA A 137 -10.56 12.16 -1.22
C ALA A 137 -10.70 11.07 -2.29
N LEU A 138 -10.35 9.82 -1.96
CA LEU A 138 -10.55 8.67 -2.84
C LEU A 138 -12.03 8.42 -3.10
N GLN A 139 -12.88 8.53 -2.08
CA GLN A 139 -14.33 8.37 -2.22
C GLN A 139 -14.91 9.43 -3.16
N PHE A 140 -14.44 10.67 -3.04
CA PHE A 140 -14.82 11.77 -3.92
C PHE A 140 -14.42 11.47 -5.38
N HIS A 141 -13.14 11.22 -5.66
CA HIS A 141 -12.67 11.01 -7.03
C HIS A 141 -13.23 9.73 -7.68
N LEU A 142 -13.32 8.61 -6.94
CA LEU A 142 -13.95 7.40 -7.45
C LEU A 142 -15.45 7.61 -7.69
N GLY A 143 -16.10 8.43 -6.88
CA GLY A 143 -17.48 8.87 -7.10
C GLY A 143 -17.65 9.68 -8.38
N GLU A 144 -16.73 10.60 -8.67
CA GLU A 144 -16.72 11.37 -9.93
C GLU A 144 -16.55 10.45 -11.15
N VAL A 145 -15.57 9.54 -11.10
CA VAL A 145 -15.30 8.58 -12.19
C VAL A 145 -16.49 7.64 -12.39
N LEU A 146 -17.15 7.21 -11.31
CA LEU A 146 -18.39 6.45 -11.40
C LEU A 146 -19.51 7.25 -12.06
N GLY A 147 -19.65 8.54 -11.73
CA GLY A 147 -20.59 9.44 -12.39
C GLY A 147 -20.34 9.54 -13.90
N MET A 148 -19.08 9.64 -14.30
CA MET A 148 -18.66 9.64 -15.70
C MET A 148 -18.98 8.32 -16.40
N ALA A 149 -18.67 7.20 -15.76
CA ALA A 149 -18.96 5.86 -16.30
C ALA A 149 -20.46 5.62 -16.54
N ARG A 150 -21.33 6.24 -15.72
CA ARG A 150 -22.79 6.18 -15.93
C ARG A 150 -23.24 6.97 -17.15
N TRP A 151 -22.48 7.97 -17.61
CA TRP A 151 -22.78 8.72 -18.82
C TRP A 151 -22.27 7.99 -20.07
N LYS A 152 -23.00 6.94 -20.45
CA LYS A 152 -22.64 6.02 -21.53
C LYS A 152 -22.41 6.70 -22.89
N GLU A 153 -23.12 7.78 -23.18
CA GLU A 153 -22.96 8.53 -24.45
C GLU A 153 -21.61 9.24 -24.60
N ARG A 154 -21.02 9.68 -23.48
CA ARG A 154 -19.75 10.43 -23.47
C ARG A 154 -18.55 9.54 -23.16
N PHE A 155 -18.71 8.60 -22.21
CA PHE A 155 -17.61 7.79 -21.70
C PHE A 155 -17.73 6.29 -22.03
N GLY A 156 -18.83 5.84 -22.64
CA GLY A 156 -19.05 4.41 -22.90
C GLY A 156 -18.05 3.78 -23.88
N ASN A 157 -17.53 4.57 -24.82
CA ASN A 157 -16.48 4.14 -25.76
C ASN A 157 -15.06 4.18 -25.17
N LEU A 158 -14.90 4.64 -23.91
CA LEU A 158 -13.63 4.69 -23.22
C LEU A 158 -13.35 3.44 -22.37
N GLY A 159 -14.24 2.44 -22.35
CA GLY A 159 -14.00 1.16 -21.69
C GLY A 159 -14.07 1.19 -20.16
N ILE A 160 -14.68 2.22 -19.58
CA ILE A 160 -14.87 2.34 -18.13
C ILE A 160 -16.12 1.56 -17.72
N SER A 161 -15.94 0.52 -16.88
CA SER A 161 -17.05 -0.28 -16.37
C SER A 161 -17.62 0.33 -15.08
N THR A 162 -18.94 0.54 -15.05
CA THR A 162 -19.64 0.94 -13.82
C THR A 162 -19.48 -0.11 -12.73
N ASP A 163 -19.47 -1.38 -13.09
CA ASP A 163 -19.45 -2.49 -12.13
C ASP A 163 -18.07 -2.61 -11.48
N SER A 164 -17.00 -2.47 -12.27
CA SER A 164 -15.63 -2.44 -11.75
C SER A 164 -15.42 -1.27 -10.78
N LEU A 165 -15.98 -0.09 -11.08
CA LEU A 165 -15.91 1.06 -10.17
C LEU A 165 -16.74 0.88 -8.91
N GLN A 166 -17.89 0.20 -8.98
CA GLN A 166 -18.66 -0.17 -7.79
C GLN A 166 -17.85 -1.11 -6.88
N VAL A 167 -17.11 -2.06 -7.45
CA VAL A 167 -16.18 -2.91 -6.68
C VAL A 167 -15.11 -2.05 -6.00
N CYS A 168 -14.48 -1.11 -6.70
CA CYS A 168 -13.51 -0.19 -6.10
C CYS A 168 -14.09 0.60 -4.91
N ILE A 169 -15.31 1.13 -5.05
CA ILE A 169 -15.98 1.88 -3.99
C ILE A 169 -16.31 0.97 -2.79
N LYS A 170 -16.75 -0.28 -3.03
CA LYS A 170 -16.97 -1.26 -1.95
C LYS A 170 -15.68 -1.61 -1.23
N SER A 171 -14.59 -1.83 -1.97
CA SER A 171 -13.26 -2.10 -1.40
C SER A 171 -12.76 -0.91 -0.58
N LEU A 172 -12.96 0.32 -1.06
CA LEU A 172 -12.63 1.53 -0.31
C LEU A 172 -13.49 1.67 0.96
N GLY A 173 -14.78 1.41 0.88
CA GLY A 173 -15.67 1.41 2.04
C GLY A 173 -15.27 0.38 3.09
N THR A 174 -14.88 -0.81 2.65
CA THR A 174 -14.35 -1.88 3.53
C THR A 174 -13.04 -1.45 4.19
N PHE A 175 -12.13 -0.83 3.44
CA PHE A 175 -10.90 -0.24 3.97
C PHE A 175 -11.18 0.87 4.99
N ALA A 176 -12.18 1.72 4.73
CA ALA A 176 -12.61 2.78 5.65
C ALA A 176 -13.13 2.23 6.98
N LEU A 177 -13.97 1.19 6.94
CA LEU A 177 -14.45 0.50 8.13
C LEU A 177 -13.29 -0.10 8.93
N LYS A 178 -12.31 -0.73 8.26
CA LYS A 178 -11.13 -1.28 8.93
C LYS A 178 -10.25 -0.18 9.55
N ASN A 179 -10.13 0.99 8.92
CA ASN A 179 -9.44 2.13 9.52
C ASN A 179 -10.15 2.63 10.80
N GLN A 180 -11.48 2.65 10.82
CA GLN A 180 -12.26 3.03 12.02
C GLN A 180 -12.15 1.97 13.14
N GLU A 181 -12.13 0.69 12.76
CA GLU A 181 -11.86 -0.41 13.68
C GLU A 181 -10.48 -0.24 14.33
N LEU A 182 -9.45 0.04 13.53
CA LEU A 182 -8.10 0.32 14.01
C LEU A 182 -8.07 1.50 14.99
N GLN A 183 -8.77 2.61 14.68
CA GLN A 183 -8.87 3.75 15.60
C GLN A 183 -9.46 3.35 16.95
N SER A 184 -10.51 2.53 16.94
CA SER A 184 -11.15 2.03 18.16
C SER A 184 -10.20 1.15 18.97
N VAL A 185 -9.45 0.26 18.30
CA VAL A 185 -8.46 -0.61 18.94
C VAL A 185 -7.31 0.19 19.54
N ILE A 186 -6.84 1.23 18.85
CA ILE A 186 -5.80 2.14 19.37
C ILE A 186 -6.29 2.84 20.64
N ASP A 187 -7.50 3.39 20.62
CA ASP A 187 -8.07 4.13 21.75
C ASP A 187 -8.29 3.22 22.97
N GLU A 188 -8.81 2.00 22.76
CA GLU A 188 -8.94 0.99 23.83
C GLU A 188 -7.58 0.55 24.39
N SER A 189 -6.61 0.33 23.51
CA SER A 189 -5.26 -0.07 23.89
C SER A 189 -4.56 1.03 24.69
N LEU A 190 -4.64 2.29 24.26
CA LEU A 190 -4.08 3.43 25.01
C LEU A 190 -4.71 3.55 26.41
N LYS A 191 -6.04 3.40 26.52
CA LYS A 191 -6.74 3.48 27.80
C LYS A 191 -6.31 2.34 28.74
N SER A 192 -6.29 1.11 28.23
CA SER A 192 -5.93 -0.08 29.03
C SER A 192 -4.45 -0.08 29.45
N MET A 193 -3.54 0.26 28.54
CA MET A 193 -2.11 0.40 28.82
C MET A 193 -1.83 1.46 29.87
N LYS A 194 -2.47 2.64 29.76
CA LYS A 194 -2.30 3.71 30.75
C LYS A 194 -2.69 3.27 32.17
N SER A 195 -3.83 2.60 32.31
CA SER A 195 -4.26 2.05 33.60
C SER A 195 -3.30 0.98 34.12
N PHE A 196 -2.84 0.07 33.26
CA PHE A 196 -1.89 -0.98 33.62
C PHE A 196 -0.53 -0.41 34.04
N PHE A 197 0.08 0.49 33.27
CA PHE A 197 1.39 1.06 33.57
C PHE A 197 1.37 1.92 34.83
N MET A 198 0.30 2.69 35.05
CA MET A 198 0.12 3.45 36.30
C MET A 198 0.02 2.50 37.50
N TRP A 199 -0.77 1.44 37.39
CA TRP A 199 -0.91 0.44 38.45
C TRP A 199 0.43 -0.23 38.79
N ILE A 200 1.09 -0.82 37.80
CA ILE A 200 2.32 -1.58 38.03
C ILE A 200 3.45 -0.68 38.55
N TYR A 201 3.52 0.57 38.10
CA TYR A 201 4.46 1.56 38.62
C TYR A 201 4.26 1.80 40.12
N VAL A 202 3.02 2.05 40.57
CA VAL A 202 2.71 2.26 42.00
C VAL A 202 3.01 1.00 42.82
N VAL A 203 2.74 -0.19 42.27
CA VAL A 203 3.04 -1.46 42.96
C VAL A 203 4.55 -1.65 43.14
N ILE A 204 5.36 -1.37 42.10
CA ILE A 204 6.82 -1.47 42.20
C ILE A 204 7.37 -0.54 43.29
N LEU A 205 6.91 0.72 43.34
CA LEU A 205 7.32 1.65 44.39
C LEU A 205 6.96 1.14 45.79
N LYS A 206 5.75 0.61 45.97
CA LYS A 206 5.31 0.04 47.26
C LYS A 206 6.12 -1.20 47.66
N LEU A 207 6.46 -2.07 46.71
CA LEU A 207 7.28 -3.25 46.97
C LEU A 207 8.73 -2.88 47.33
N GLY A 208 9.26 -1.82 46.71
CA GLY A 208 10.59 -1.26 46.98
C GLY A 208 10.66 -0.33 48.18
N GLU A 209 9.56 -0.14 48.93
CA GLU A 209 9.46 0.78 50.06
C GLU A 209 9.81 2.24 49.71
N GLU A 210 9.68 2.61 48.43
CA GLU A 210 9.90 3.98 47.96
C GLU A 210 8.63 4.83 48.16
N PRO A 211 8.76 6.12 48.51
CA PRO A 211 7.60 6.99 48.69
C PRO A 211 6.88 7.21 47.36
N VAL A 212 5.58 6.86 47.32
CA VAL A 212 4.74 7.15 46.16
C VAL A 212 4.53 8.66 46.06
N PRO A 213 4.84 9.30 44.92
CA PRO A 213 4.65 10.74 44.75
C PRO A 213 3.20 11.17 45.04
N SER A 214 3.03 12.23 45.82
CA SER A 214 1.71 12.73 46.25
C SER A 214 0.82 13.24 45.12
N ASN A 215 1.38 13.46 43.92
CA ASN A 215 0.67 13.81 42.70
C ASN A 215 0.12 12.59 41.92
N MET A 216 0.38 11.34 42.37
CA MET A 216 -0.16 10.14 41.75
C MET A 216 -1.33 9.55 42.54
N LYS A 217 -2.32 9.02 41.81
CA LYS A 217 -3.38 8.21 42.40
C LYS A 217 -2.77 6.95 43.03
N GLN A 218 -2.91 6.81 44.34
CA GLN A 218 -2.37 5.67 45.09
C GLN A 218 -3.20 4.38 44.91
N HIS A 219 -4.43 4.51 44.41
CA HIS A 219 -5.39 3.44 44.22
C HIS A 219 -6.10 3.57 42.87
N LEU A 220 -6.39 2.42 42.25
CA LEU A 220 -7.23 2.34 41.05
C LEU A 220 -8.69 2.55 41.44
N ASN A 221 -9.44 3.30 40.63
CA ASN A 221 -10.89 3.30 40.73
C ASN A 221 -11.49 1.99 40.17
N ALA A 222 -12.80 1.78 40.35
CA ALA A 222 -13.47 0.55 39.92
C ALA A 222 -13.38 0.29 38.40
N GLU A 223 -13.35 1.34 37.58
CA GLU A 223 -13.23 1.21 36.12
C GLU A 223 -11.80 0.88 35.67
N GLU A 224 -10.81 1.58 36.24
CA GLU A 224 -9.38 1.34 36.04
C GLU A 224 -9.02 -0.07 36.49
N LEU A 225 -9.57 -0.55 37.60
CA LEU A 225 -9.40 -1.93 38.05
C LEU A 225 -9.94 -2.93 37.02
N LYS A 226 -11.14 -2.71 36.49
CA LYS A 226 -11.71 -3.55 35.43
C LYS A 226 -10.83 -3.56 34.18
N LEU A 227 -10.29 -2.41 33.78
CA LEU A 227 -9.38 -2.31 32.63
C LEU A 227 -8.09 -3.09 32.87
N VAL A 228 -7.48 -2.99 34.05
CA VAL A 228 -6.27 -3.75 34.39
C VAL A 228 -6.55 -5.25 34.40
N VAL A 229 -7.64 -5.69 35.03
CA VAL A 229 -8.02 -7.12 35.03
C VAL A 229 -8.27 -7.62 33.62
N HIS A 230 -8.98 -6.85 32.79
CA HIS A 230 -9.23 -7.20 31.40
C HIS A 230 -7.94 -7.28 30.59
N PHE A 231 -7.03 -6.32 30.76
CA PHE A 231 -5.72 -6.31 30.13
C PHE A 231 -4.89 -7.55 30.52
N LEU A 232 -4.79 -7.86 31.82
CA LEU A 232 -4.09 -9.05 32.32
C LEU A 232 -4.67 -10.35 31.74
N LYS A 233 -6.00 -10.49 31.71
CA LYS A 233 -6.67 -11.71 31.23
C LYS A 233 -6.65 -11.87 29.71
N LYS A 234 -6.72 -10.78 28.95
CA LYS A 234 -6.86 -10.84 27.48
C LYS A 234 -5.52 -10.69 26.75
N ARG A 235 -4.58 -9.93 27.30
CA ARG A 235 -3.31 -9.56 26.63
C ARG A 235 -2.11 -10.35 27.16
N LEU A 236 -2.14 -10.73 28.45
CA LEU A 236 -1.05 -11.46 29.10
C LEU A 236 -1.35 -12.95 29.34
N ALA A 237 -2.60 -13.39 29.15
CA ALA A 237 -2.92 -14.81 29.20
C ALA A 237 -2.39 -15.53 27.95
N LYS A 238 -1.90 -16.77 28.14
CA LYS A 238 -1.26 -17.60 27.10
C LYS A 238 -1.98 -17.53 25.74
N SER A 239 -1.23 -17.22 24.69
CA SER A 239 -1.60 -17.67 23.34
C SER A 239 -1.34 -19.17 23.26
N ALA A 240 -2.39 -19.96 23.03
CA ALA A 240 -2.30 -21.41 22.91
C ALA A 240 -1.72 -21.81 21.53
N ALA A 241 -0.43 -21.58 21.31
CA ALA A 241 0.31 -22.16 20.20
C ALA A 241 1.78 -22.31 20.58
N GLY A 242 2.37 -23.46 20.21
CA GLY A 242 3.59 -24.00 20.78
C GLY A 242 4.84 -23.12 20.67
N SER A 243 5.72 -23.32 21.65
CA SER A 243 7.13 -22.86 21.72
C SER A 243 7.36 -21.36 21.50
N SER A 244 7.64 -20.66 22.61
CA SER A 244 7.89 -19.22 22.81
C SER A 244 6.64 -18.49 23.32
N GLN A 245 6.64 -18.08 24.58
CA GLN A 245 5.61 -17.19 25.13
C GLN A 245 5.72 -15.81 24.44
N SER A 246 5.08 -15.66 23.29
CA SER A 246 4.82 -14.33 22.70
C SER A 246 3.63 -13.72 23.44
N PHE A 247 3.90 -12.68 24.23
CA PHE A 247 2.82 -11.90 24.84
C PHE A 247 2.19 -11.03 23.77
N ASN A 248 0.86 -11.05 23.66
CA ASN A 248 0.14 -10.18 22.73
C ASN A 248 -0.27 -8.91 23.49
N LEU A 249 0.72 -8.17 23.98
CA LEU A 249 0.52 -6.89 24.65
C LEU A 249 -0.12 -5.84 23.73
N GLU A 250 -0.04 -6.08 22.44
CA GLU A 250 -0.37 -5.13 21.39
C GLU A 250 -1.35 -5.73 20.37
N LEU A 251 -2.27 -4.91 19.86
CA LEU A 251 -3.24 -5.32 18.84
C LEU A 251 -3.12 -4.53 17.54
N VAL A 252 -2.23 -3.55 17.49
CA VAL A 252 -2.14 -2.60 16.38
C VAL A 252 -1.32 -3.20 15.23
N GLY A 253 -0.26 -3.96 15.54
CA GLY A 253 0.65 -4.56 14.57
C GLY A 253 -0.02 -5.53 13.63
N GLN A 254 -0.97 -6.33 14.11
CA GLN A 254 -1.75 -7.23 13.24
C GLN A 254 -2.56 -6.50 12.14
N TYR A 255 -2.82 -5.19 12.27
CA TYR A 255 -3.44 -4.41 11.19
C TYR A 255 -2.42 -3.94 10.15
N LEU A 256 -1.15 -3.81 10.53
CA LEU A 256 -0.08 -3.22 9.73
C LEU A 256 0.74 -4.26 8.95
N VAL A 257 0.62 -5.54 9.31
CA VAL A 257 1.29 -6.66 8.64
C VAL A 257 0.39 -7.25 7.55
N ASP A 258 1.00 -7.76 6.47
CA ASP A 258 0.29 -8.47 5.38
C ASP A 258 -0.05 -9.92 5.78
N GLU A 259 -0.68 -10.09 6.94
CA GLU A 259 -1.13 -11.36 7.49
C GLU A 259 -2.56 -11.22 8.01
N ASP A 260 -3.28 -12.33 8.10
CA ASP A 260 -4.61 -12.34 8.75
C ASP A 260 -4.49 -12.00 10.25
N LEU A 261 -5.51 -11.31 10.78
CA LEU A 261 -5.57 -10.95 12.18
C LEU A 261 -5.56 -12.21 13.05
N LYS A 262 -4.54 -12.32 13.91
CA LYS A 262 -4.38 -13.41 14.88
C LYS A 262 -5.42 -13.30 16.00
N ILE A 263 -5.82 -12.07 16.34
CA ILE A 263 -6.81 -11.79 17.36
C ILE A 263 -7.93 -10.96 16.73
N VAL A 264 -9.03 -11.65 16.42
CA VAL A 264 -10.30 -11.00 16.07
C VAL A 264 -11.04 -10.74 17.37
N GLU A 265 -11.26 -9.47 17.70
CA GLU A 265 -12.08 -9.15 18.86
C GLU A 265 -13.54 -9.52 18.56
N GLU A 266 -14.06 -10.54 19.24
CA GLU A 266 -15.49 -10.88 19.21
C GLU A 266 -16.29 -9.73 19.83
N LYS A 267 -16.61 -8.72 19.03
CA LYS A 267 -17.58 -7.71 19.40
C LYS A 267 -18.96 -8.33 19.27
N GLN A 268 -19.77 -8.17 20.31
CA GLN A 268 -21.20 -8.46 20.24
C GLN A 268 -21.77 -7.73 19.02
N PRO A 269 -22.63 -8.37 18.21
CA PRO A 269 -23.17 -7.74 17.03
C PRO A 269 -23.84 -6.44 17.46
N SER A 270 -23.41 -5.36 16.83
CA SER A 270 -23.97 -4.04 17.03
C SER A 270 -25.46 -4.07 16.70
N PHE A 271 -26.22 -3.10 17.21
CA PHE A 271 -27.62 -2.94 16.85
C PHE A 271 -27.81 -2.92 15.32
N TRP A 272 -26.89 -2.28 14.60
CA TRP A 272 -26.90 -2.22 13.14
C TRP A 272 -26.69 -3.58 12.47
N GLU A 273 -25.74 -4.39 12.95
CA GLU A 273 -25.51 -5.74 12.39
C GLU A 273 -26.68 -6.67 12.66
N ARG A 274 -27.32 -6.57 13.83
CA ARG A 274 -28.54 -7.34 14.12
C ARG A 274 -29.69 -6.92 13.21
N LEU A 275 -29.86 -5.61 13.00
CA LEU A 275 -30.88 -5.09 12.10
C LEU A 275 -30.66 -5.57 10.66
N LEU A 276 -29.41 -5.59 10.18
CA LEU A 276 -29.08 -6.12 8.85
C LEU A 276 -29.38 -7.62 8.73
N GLN A 277 -29.08 -8.39 9.79
CA GLN A 277 -29.39 -9.82 9.87
C GLN A 277 -30.90 -10.08 9.89
N GLU A 278 -31.66 -9.33 10.70
CA GLU A 278 -33.12 -9.43 10.80
C GLU A 278 -33.83 -9.02 9.51
N ALA A 279 -33.28 -8.05 8.77
CA ALA A 279 -33.83 -7.57 7.51
C ALA A 279 -33.37 -8.38 6.27
N GLU A 280 -32.54 -9.42 6.46
CA GLU A 280 -31.94 -10.23 5.38
C GLU A 280 -31.24 -9.38 4.30
N LEU A 281 -30.67 -8.23 4.70
CA LEU A 281 -30.04 -7.28 3.79
C LEU A 281 -28.56 -7.60 3.60
N ASP A 282 -28.26 -8.35 2.55
CA ASP A 282 -26.88 -8.67 2.17
C ASP A 282 -26.20 -7.51 1.43
N SER A 283 -24.91 -7.33 1.71
CA SER A 283 -24.02 -6.41 0.99
C SER A 283 -23.80 -6.76 -0.49
N ASN A 284 -24.14 -8.00 -0.86
CA ASN A 284 -24.16 -8.43 -2.25
C ASN A 284 -25.39 -7.88 -2.99
N ALA A 285 -26.51 -7.71 -2.30
CA ALA A 285 -27.75 -7.17 -2.86
C ALA A 285 -27.75 -5.64 -2.94
N ILE A 286 -27.11 -4.96 -1.98
CA ILE A 286 -27.10 -3.49 -1.89
C ILE A 286 -25.72 -2.93 -2.30
N PRO A 287 -25.61 -2.19 -3.43
CA PRO A 287 -24.34 -1.65 -3.91
C PRO A 287 -23.63 -0.68 -2.95
N TRP A 288 -24.39 0.07 -2.15
CA TRP A 288 -23.87 1.08 -1.23
C TRP A 288 -23.68 0.60 0.21
N LEU A 289 -23.94 -0.68 0.49
CA LEU A 289 -23.69 -1.26 1.81
C LEU A 289 -22.27 -1.86 1.84
N PHE A 290 -21.43 -1.31 2.71
CA PHE A 290 -20.07 -1.81 2.92
C PHE A 290 -20.06 -2.92 3.96
N SER A 291 -19.32 -3.99 3.70
CA SER A 291 -19.16 -5.10 4.65
C SER A 291 -17.88 -4.93 5.45
N PRO A 292 -17.93 -5.11 6.79
CA PRO A 292 -16.71 -5.24 7.56
C PRO A 292 -15.98 -6.53 7.15
N SER A 293 -14.65 -6.46 7.10
CA SER A 293 -13.80 -7.62 6.87
C SER A 293 -13.10 -7.99 8.18
N PRO A 294 -13.64 -8.93 8.98
CA PRO A 294 -13.15 -9.16 10.35
C PRO A 294 -11.71 -9.70 10.39
N VAL A 295 -11.34 -10.55 9.43
CA VAL A 295 -10.07 -11.29 9.48
C VAL A 295 -8.91 -10.57 8.80
N LYS A 296 -9.17 -9.76 7.76
CA LYS A 296 -8.10 -9.15 6.96
C LYS A 296 -7.46 -7.94 7.62
N SER A 297 -6.15 -7.78 7.45
CA SER A 297 -5.41 -6.61 7.89
C SER A 297 -5.69 -5.37 7.05
N LEU A 298 -5.30 -4.21 7.57
CA LEU A 298 -5.45 -2.94 6.85
C LEU A 298 -4.59 -2.92 5.59
N LEU A 299 -3.39 -3.52 5.65
CA LEU A 299 -2.49 -3.62 4.50
C LEU A 299 -3.04 -4.55 3.40
N GLN A 300 -3.62 -5.70 3.78
CA GLN A 300 -4.28 -6.60 2.83
C GLN A 300 -5.45 -5.91 2.09
N LEU A 301 -6.23 -5.11 2.82
CA LEU A 301 -7.34 -4.36 2.23
C LEU A 301 -6.87 -3.23 1.33
N LEU A 302 -5.77 -2.55 1.67
CA LEU A 302 -5.14 -1.58 0.77
C LEU A 302 -4.65 -2.27 -0.51
N ASN A 303 -3.98 -3.41 -0.40
CA ASN A 303 -3.51 -4.18 -1.55
C ASN A 303 -4.68 -4.62 -2.44
N SER A 304 -5.82 -5.00 -1.84
CA SER A 304 -7.04 -5.27 -2.60
C SER A 304 -7.54 -4.05 -3.34
N LEU A 305 -7.67 -2.91 -2.65
CA LEU A 305 -8.12 -1.65 -3.24
C LEU A 305 -7.23 -1.20 -4.41
N VAL A 306 -5.90 -1.28 -4.25
CA VAL A 306 -4.94 -0.95 -5.32
C VAL A 306 -5.15 -1.85 -6.54
N ARG A 307 -5.33 -3.16 -6.34
CA ARG A 307 -5.62 -4.09 -7.44
C ARG A 307 -6.95 -3.80 -8.12
N ASP A 308 -8.00 -3.55 -7.35
CA ASP A 308 -9.34 -3.27 -7.89
C ASP A 308 -9.33 -1.98 -8.73
N VAL A 309 -8.67 -0.93 -8.23
CA VAL A 309 -8.48 0.32 -8.98
C VAL A 309 -7.66 0.07 -10.25
N ALA A 310 -6.54 -0.65 -10.16
CA ALA A 310 -5.73 -0.95 -11.34
C ALA A 310 -6.53 -1.72 -12.40
N ALA A 311 -7.34 -2.70 -11.98
CA ALA A 311 -8.21 -3.47 -12.88
C ALA A 311 -9.30 -2.60 -13.54
N ALA A 312 -9.93 -1.70 -12.77
CA ALA A 312 -10.98 -0.81 -13.29
C ALA A 312 -10.47 0.17 -14.37
N PHE A 313 -9.20 0.58 -14.32
CA PHE A 313 -8.60 1.46 -15.32
C PHE A 313 -7.84 0.70 -16.43
N ALA A 314 -7.51 -0.59 -16.23
CA ALA A 314 -6.86 -1.42 -17.25
C ALA A 314 -7.74 -1.61 -18.49
N THR A 315 -9.05 -1.77 -18.30
CA THR A 315 -10.02 -1.92 -19.39
C THR A 315 -10.05 -0.70 -20.32
N THR A 316 -9.87 0.50 -19.77
CA THR A 316 -9.77 1.74 -20.54
C THR A 316 -8.54 1.73 -21.44
N LYS A 317 -7.38 1.33 -20.90
CA LYS A 317 -6.14 1.20 -21.68
C LYS A 317 -6.31 0.21 -22.83
N GLU A 318 -6.87 -0.97 -22.56
CA GLU A 318 -7.10 -2.00 -23.56
C GLU A 318 -8.06 -1.52 -24.67
N THR A 319 -9.16 -0.87 -24.28
CA THR A 319 -10.15 -0.33 -25.22
C THR A 319 -9.53 0.72 -26.14
N ILE A 320 -8.75 1.66 -25.59
CA ILE A 320 -8.05 2.68 -26.39
C ILE A 320 -7.06 2.01 -27.35
N CYS A 321 -6.26 1.04 -26.89
CA CYS A 321 -5.31 0.33 -27.73
C CYS A 321 -5.98 -0.41 -28.90
N GLN A 322 -7.15 -0.99 -28.68
CA GLN A 322 -7.92 -1.68 -29.72
C GLN A 322 -8.48 -0.74 -30.80
N THR A 323 -8.66 0.55 -30.48
CA THR A 323 -9.13 1.54 -31.46
C THR A 323 -8.07 2.03 -32.42
N PHE A 324 -6.78 1.74 -32.17
CA PHE A 324 -5.73 2.13 -33.08
C PHE A 324 -5.73 1.23 -34.31
N THR A 325 -6.11 1.79 -35.46
CA THR A 325 -6.03 1.06 -36.74
C THR A 325 -4.78 1.47 -37.52
N PRO A 326 -4.02 0.52 -38.08
CA PRO A 326 -2.90 0.85 -38.93
C PRO A 326 -3.42 1.51 -40.22
N LYS A 327 -2.95 2.72 -40.50
CA LYS A 327 -3.14 3.36 -41.81
C LYS A 327 -2.19 2.73 -42.81
N PRO A 328 -2.55 2.70 -44.12
CA PRO A 328 -1.66 2.19 -45.15
C PRO A 328 -0.33 2.92 -45.09
N SER A 329 0.71 2.18 -44.72
CA SER A 329 2.06 2.69 -44.62
C SER A 329 2.65 2.82 -46.02
N VAL A 330 3.11 4.02 -46.37
CA VAL A 330 3.87 4.24 -47.61
C VAL A 330 5.29 3.73 -47.38
N PRO A 331 5.79 2.75 -48.16
CA PRO A 331 7.18 2.31 -48.05
C PRO A 331 8.09 3.51 -48.31
N LEU A 332 8.98 3.83 -47.36
CA LEU A 332 9.91 4.95 -47.53
C LEU A 332 11.02 4.64 -48.55
N LEU A 333 11.25 3.35 -48.83
CA LEU A 333 12.16 2.87 -49.85
C LEU A 333 11.50 1.69 -50.58
N PRO A 334 11.34 1.73 -51.91
CA PRO A 334 11.06 0.52 -52.67
C PRO A 334 12.29 -0.40 -52.63
N SER A 335 12.10 -1.71 -52.49
CA SER A 335 13.17 -2.68 -52.65
C SER A 335 13.50 -2.85 -54.14
N THR A 336 14.11 -1.84 -54.75
CA THR A 336 14.73 -1.98 -56.07
C THR A 336 16.18 -2.41 -55.87
N THR A 337 16.43 -3.66 -56.22
CA THR A 337 17.77 -4.21 -56.38
C THR A 337 18.63 -3.27 -57.22
N GLY A 338 19.67 -2.66 -56.65
CA GLY A 338 20.81 -2.19 -57.42
C GLY A 338 21.23 -0.71 -57.31
N ASP A 339 20.67 0.12 -56.44
CA ASP A 339 21.15 1.51 -56.34
C ASP A 339 22.39 1.68 -55.45
N SER A 340 23.45 2.19 -56.07
CA SER A 340 24.81 2.42 -55.55
C SER A 340 24.92 3.48 -54.44
N GLU A 341 23.80 3.94 -53.88
CA GLU A 341 23.74 4.97 -52.84
C GLU A 341 23.76 4.37 -51.42
N VAL A 342 23.33 3.10 -51.26
CA VAL A 342 23.29 2.40 -49.96
C VAL A 342 24.69 2.09 -49.41
N SER A 343 25.72 2.11 -50.26
CA SER A 343 27.12 1.89 -49.86
C SER A 343 27.77 3.06 -49.12
N LYS A 344 27.06 4.18 -48.93
CA LYS A 344 27.55 5.38 -48.22
C LYS A 344 27.08 5.48 -46.75
N ILE A 345 26.32 4.50 -46.26
CA ILE A 345 25.83 4.49 -44.88
C ILE A 345 26.98 4.08 -43.95
N ASP A 346 27.51 5.04 -43.20
CA ASP A 346 28.59 4.83 -42.24
C ASP A 346 28.03 4.68 -40.81
N SER A 347 28.85 4.26 -39.84
CA SER A 347 28.43 4.05 -38.45
C SER A 347 28.19 5.36 -37.66
N LYS A 348 28.01 6.49 -38.34
CA LYS A 348 27.83 7.84 -37.78
C LYS A 348 26.56 8.48 -38.33
N ILE A 349 26.05 9.50 -37.62
CA ILE A 349 24.91 10.30 -38.09
C ILE A 349 25.27 10.92 -39.43
N GLY A 350 24.42 10.74 -40.44
CA GLY A 350 24.65 11.26 -41.78
C GLY A 350 23.38 11.69 -42.47
N GLU A 351 23.54 12.41 -43.58
CA GLU A 351 22.45 12.88 -44.43
C GLU A 351 22.53 12.15 -45.78
N LEU A 352 21.40 11.64 -46.26
CA LEU A 352 21.21 11.02 -47.56
C LEU A 352 20.19 11.85 -48.32
N VAL A 353 20.44 12.07 -49.61
CA VAL A 353 19.48 12.70 -50.51
C VAL A 353 18.98 11.63 -51.46
N CYS A 354 17.80 11.08 -51.17
CA CYS A 354 17.18 10.05 -52.00
C CYS A 354 15.97 10.66 -52.72
N GLU A 355 15.95 10.55 -54.05
CA GLU A 355 14.86 11.06 -54.91
C GLU A 355 14.44 12.51 -54.60
N GLY A 356 15.41 13.39 -54.31
CA GLY A 356 15.17 14.81 -54.02
C GLY A 356 14.66 15.13 -52.61
N LYS A 357 14.55 14.14 -51.72
CA LYS A 357 14.18 14.34 -50.30
C LYS A 357 15.40 14.17 -49.40
N ARG A 358 15.55 15.07 -48.43
CA ARG A 358 16.61 15.00 -47.41
C ARG A 358 16.20 14.03 -46.31
N CYS A 359 17.01 13.01 -46.12
CA CYS A 359 16.84 11.96 -45.13
C CYS A 359 18.03 11.97 -44.17
N VAL A 360 17.80 12.19 -42.88
CA VAL A 360 18.84 12.08 -41.85
C VAL A 360 18.78 10.69 -41.25
N TYR A 361 19.90 9.97 -41.20
CA TYR A 361 19.98 8.65 -40.59
C TYR A 361 20.79 8.68 -39.30
N TYR A 362 20.27 7.99 -38.29
CA TYR A 362 20.92 7.77 -37.00
C TYR A 362 21.11 6.26 -36.78
N PRO A 363 22.35 5.75 -36.87
CA PRO A 363 22.64 4.36 -36.55
C PRO A 363 22.71 4.17 -35.03
N SER A 364 21.90 3.25 -34.50
CA SER A 364 21.99 2.67 -33.15
C SER A 364 22.35 1.20 -33.26
N ALA A 365 22.95 0.60 -32.23
CA ALA A 365 23.68 -0.68 -32.25
C ALA A 365 23.13 -1.81 -33.15
N ARG A 366 21.80 -1.96 -33.28
CA ARG A 366 21.12 -2.94 -34.16
C ARG A 366 20.06 -2.33 -35.08
N ASP A 367 19.88 -1.02 -35.04
CA ASP A 367 18.75 -0.31 -35.64
C ASP A 367 19.22 0.96 -36.33
N LEU A 368 18.82 1.15 -37.58
CA LEU A 368 19.00 2.39 -38.32
C LEU A 368 17.69 3.19 -38.24
N PHE A 369 17.72 4.37 -37.63
CA PHE A 369 16.58 5.28 -37.62
C PHE A 369 16.71 6.25 -38.78
N LEU A 370 15.72 6.30 -39.67
CA LEU A 370 15.67 7.27 -40.77
C LEU A 370 14.60 8.31 -40.48
N VAL A 371 14.99 9.58 -40.50
CA VAL A 371 14.11 10.74 -40.36
C VAL A 371 14.05 11.45 -41.70
N VAL A 372 12.87 11.46 -42.32
CA VAL A 372 12.63 12.17 -43.58
C VAL A 372 11.90 13.47 -43.27
N TYR A 373 12.48 14.58 -43.73
CA TYR A 373 11.84 15.88 -43.67
C TYR A 373 11.12 16.16 -44.98
N GLY A 374 9.79 16.28 -44.95
CA GLY A 374 9.01 16.62 -46.14
C GLY A 374 8.87 18.14 -46.26
N ASP A 375 9.58 18.75 -47.20
CA ASP A 375 9.64 20.22 -47.39
C ASP A 375 8.26 20.88 -47.60
N GLU A 376 7.26 20.15 -48.12
CA GLU A 376 5.91 20.67 -48.36
C GLU A 376 4.91 20.44 -47.21
N THR A 377 5.18 19.51 -46.28
CA THR A 377 4.16 19.03 -45.32
C THR A 377 4.43 19.40 -43.87
N GLN A 378 5.59 19.97 -43.52
CA GLN A 378 6.02 20.20 -42.12
C GLN A 378 5.88 18.95 -41.22
N GLN A 379 5.83 17.76 -41.81
CA GLN A 379 5.68 16.50 -41.09
C GLN A 379 7.05 15.81 -41.03
N MET A 380 7.57 15.64 -39.82
CA MET A 380 8.69 14.74 -39.58
C MET A 380 8.18 13.30 -39.57
N ARG A 381 8.75 12.45 -40.43
CA ARG A 381 8.45 11.01 -40.46
C ARG A 381 9.69 10.24 -40.04
N CYS A 382 9.58 9.51 -38.94
CA CYS A 382 10.65 8.66 -38.42
C CYS A 382 10.30 7.19 -38.66
N CYS A 383 11.29 6.40 -39.08
CA CYS A 383 11.14 4.96 -39.24
C CYS A 383 12.37 4.22 -38.71
N ARG A 384 12.15 2.99 -38.24
CA ARG A 384 13.17 2.11 -37.67
C ARG A 384 13.43 0.95 -38.64
N ALA A 385 14.64 0.87 -39.20
CA ALA A 385 15.10 -0.26 -39.99
C ALA A 385 15.98 -1.18 -39.13
N CYS A 386 15.61 -2.44 -38.99
CA CYS A 386 16.47 -3.44 -38.35
C CYS A 386 17.52 -3.92 -39.36
N VAL A 387 18.80 -3.69 -39.08
CA VAL A 387 19.92 -4.09 -39.95
C VAL A 387 20.52 -5.39 -39.38
N ARG A 388 20.25 -6.54 -40.02
CA ARG A 388 20.87 -7.81 -39.64
C ARG A 388 22.16 -8.04 -40.44
N GLY A 389 23.29 -8.20 -39.76
CA GLY A 389 24.53 -8.73 -40.35
C GLY A 389 25.75 -7.81 -40.36
N VAL A 390 25.96 -6.94 -39.37
CA VAL A 390 27.21 -6.15 -39.26
C VAL A 390 28.16 -6.78 -38.23
N PRO A 391 29.34 -7.30 -38.63
CA PRO A 391 30.39 -7.64 -37.68
C PRO A 391 31.08 -6.34 -37.24
N GLY A 392 30.98 -5.99 -35.94
CA GLY A 392 31.67 -4.83 -35.34
C GLY A 392 30.82 -3.92 -34.44
N LEU A 393 29.49 -4.07 -34.43
CA LEU A 393 28.58 -3.27 -33.58
C LEU A 393 28.37 -3.84 -32.16
N ALA A 394 29.04 -4.94 -31.81
CA ALA A 394 28.91 -5.59 -30.50
C ALA A 394 29.76 -4.94 -29.38
N ASP A 395 30.72 -4.06 -29.71
CA ASP A 395 31.71 -3.58 -28.73
C ASP A 395 31.49 -2.17 -28.17
N GLN A 396 30.40 -1.46 -28.52
CA GLN A 396 30.14 -0.10 -28.02
C GLN A 396 29.23 -0.02 -26.77
N GLU A 397 28.68 -1.13 -26.28
CA GLU A 397 27.79 -1.12 -25.10
C GLU A 397 28.52 -0.85 -23.76
N LYS A 398 29.86 -0.81 -23.73
CA LYS A 398 30.63 -0.56 -22.49
C LYS A 398 30.92 0.91 -22.15
N ARG A 399 30.46 1.89 -22.94
CA ARG A 399 30.81 3.32 -22.68
C ARG A 399 29.65 4.30 -22.47
N CYS A 400 28.40 3.85 -22.44
CA CYS A 400 27.24 4.77 -22.27
C CYS A 400 26.30 4.41 -21.12
N LEU A 401 26.75 3.63 -20.12
CA LEU A 401 26.09 3.45 -18.82
C LEU A 401 26.84 4.20 -17.70
N SER A 402 27.26 5.42 -18.00
CA SER A 402 27.71 6.38 -16.99
C SER A 402 27.41 7.78 -17.51
N TYR A 403 26.20 8.26 -17.26
CA TYR A 403 25.86 9.61 -16.82
C TYR A 403 24.39 9.65 -16.40
#